data_AF-F1KXS7-F1
#
_entry.id   AF-F1KXS7-F1
#
_cell.length_a   1.000
_cell.length_b   1.000
_cell.length_c   1.000
_cell.angle_alpha   90.00
_cell.angle_beta   90.00
_cell.angle_gamma   90.00
#
_symmetry.space_group_name_H-M   'P 1'
#
loop_
_entity.id
_entity.type
_entity.pdbx_description
1 polymer ?
#
loop_
_entity_poly.entity_id
_entity_poly.type
_entity_poly.pdbx_seq_one_letter_code
_entity_poly.pdbx_strand_id
1 'polypeptide(L)'
;MCRGGHMYAPTKVYRRWYRRVNVSQKRYAIVSALAASGVPSLIQARGHIIEQIPEVPFVVRDTVEAFKKTREAVMFLRRSHIWADIEKVYNSKRYRAGKGKGRNRRYRSKVGPAIVYGQDSGVVRAFRNIPGVELQCVDRLNLLRIAPGGHAGRLIIWTESAFRKLDIIYGTEVRKSLMKSAFRMPASKMHNADFSRLIRSEEIVKAVRPPKKTAKMVRMHRNPLKKTRLMIRLNPYAVVLKRAAILGQRMQQKGDDRTERNKNKRRAALIHKASNEKFLA
;
A
#
# COMPACT_ATOMS: atom_id res chain seq x y z
N MET A 1 -41.23 24.31 -4.44
CA MET A 1 -40.98 23.31 -5.50
C MET A 1 -42.30 22.63 -5.82
N CYS A 2 -42.68 22.56 -7.09
CA CYS A 2 -43.99 22.02 -7.50
C CYS A 2 -43.83 20.62 -8.12
N ARG A 3 -44.76 19.69 -7.84
CA ARG A 3 -44.82 18.38 -8.51
C ARG A 3 -45.07 18.59 -10.01
N GLY A 4 -44.23 18.00 -10.86
CA GLY A 4 -44.28 18.21 -12.32
C GLY A 4 -43.61 19.50 -12.82
N GLY A 5 -43.00 20.29 -11.93
CA GLY A 5 -42.23 21.48 -12.32
C GLY A 5 -40.90 21.13 -13.01
N HIS A 6 -40.29 22.14 -13.65
CA HIS A 6 -39.00 21.98 -14.31
C HIS A 6 -37.87 21.72 -13.29
N MET A 7 -36.86 20.97 -13.71
CA MET A 7 -35.68 20.70 -12.89
C MET A 7 -34.82 21.96 -12.78
N TYR A 8 -34.29 22.25 -11.58
CA TYR A 8 -33.25 23.26 -11.39
C TYR A 8 -31.97 22.80 -12.12
N ALA A 9 -31.44 23.65 -13.01
CA ALA A 9 -30.31 23.35 -13.91
C ALA A 9 -30.51 22.07 -14.75
N PRO A 10 -31.45 22.08 -15.73
CA PRO A 10 -31.73 20.92 -16.55
C PRO A 10 -30.48 20.50 -17.35
N THR A 11 -30.29 19.19 -17.55
CA THR A 11 -29.12 18.66 -18.28
C THR A 11 -29.11 19.18 -19.70
N LYS A 12 -28.04 19.90 -20.06
CA LYS A 12 -27.86 20.49 -21.39
C LYS A 12 -26.99 19.60 -22.28
N VAL A 13 -27.23 19.70 -23.59
CA VAL A 13 -26.49 18.94 -24.61
C VAL A 13 -25.02 19.37 -24.66
N TYR A 14 -24.73 20.66 -24.42
CA TYR A 14 -23.38 21.24 -24.48
C TYR A 14 -22.49 20.93 -23.27
N ARG A 15 -22.87 19.98 -22.40
CA ARG A 15 -21.99 19.50 -21.32
C ARG A 15 -20.68 18.98 -21.93
N ARG A 16 -19.53 19.39 -21.39
CA ARG A 16 -18.22 18.92 -21.87
C ARG A 16 -17.96 17.46 -21.48
N TRP A 17 -18.22 16.52 -22.39
CA TRP A 17 -18.02 15.07 -22.20
C TRP A 17 -16.59 14.61 -22.44
N TYR A 18 -15.93 15.16 -23.46
CA TYR A 18 -14.62 14.70 -23.92
C TYR A 18 -13.48 15.46 -23.23
N ARG A 19 -12.40 14.71 -22.94
CA ARG A 19 -11.16 15.26 -22.38
C ARG A 19 -10.00 14.94 -23.32
N ARG A 20 -9.34 15.99 -23.82
CA ARG A 20 -8.11 15.86 -24.61
C ARG A 20 -6.97 15.57 -23.63
N VAL A 21 -6.20 14.51 -23.91
CA VAL A 21 -5.00 14.13 -23.15
C VAL A 21 -3.81 14.22 -24.10
N ASN A 22 -2.68 14.69 -23.57
CA ASN A 22 -1.45 14.86 -24.32
C ASN A 22 -0.96 13.53 -24.90
N VAL A 23 -0.46 13.57 -26.14
CA VAL A 23 -0.03 12.37 -26.86
C VAL A 23 1.14 11.69 -26.15
N SER A 24 2.08 12.47 -25.61
CA SER A 24 3.21 11.97 -24.81
C SER A 24 2.74 11.18 -23.58
N GLN A 25 1.78 11.72 -22.82
CA GLN A 25 1.20 11.05 -21.65
C GLN A 25 0.45 9.78 -22.02
N LYS A 26 -0.31 9.77 -23.13
CA LYS A 26 -0.96 8.54 -23.62
C LYS A 26 0.06 7.47 -23.98
N ARG A 27 1.14 7.84 -24.67
CA ARG A 27 2.22 6.91 -25.06
C ARG A 27 2.96 6.37 -23.82
N TYR A 28 3.30 7.24 -22.87
CA TYR A 28 3.86 6.86 -21.57
C TYR A 28 2.99 5.81 -20.88
N ALA A 29 1.68 6.08 -20.75
CA ALA A 29 0.76 5.19 -20.07
C ALA A 29 0.67 3.81 -20.74
N ILE A 30 0.70 3.74 -22.07
CA ILE A 30 0.73 2.45 -22.77
C ILE A 30 2.04 1.70 -22.49
N VAL A 31 3.19 2.36 -22.57
CA VAL A 31 4.48 1.72 -22.26
C VAL A 31 4.51 1.19 -20.84
N SER A 32 4.05 1.97 -19.85
CA SER A 32 3.96 1.49 -18.46
C SER A 32 3.02 0.30 -18.31
N ALA A 33 1.90 0.29 -19.03
CA ALA A 33 0.96 -0.84 -19.01
C ALA A 33 1.53 -2.10 -19.66
N LEU A 34 2.32 -1.95 -20.74
CA LEU A 34 3.05 -3.04 -21.39
C LEU A 34 4.15 -3.59 -20.49
N ALA A 35 4.95 -2.73 -19.85
CA ALA A 35 5.96 -3.15 -18.89
C ALA A 35 5.33 -3.96 -17.73
N ALA A 36 4.18 -3.52 -17.22
CA ALA A 36 3.45 -4.23 -16.19
C ALA A 36 2.94 -5.61 -16.63
N SER A 37 2.65 -5.80 -17.93
CA SER A 37 2.25 -7.10 -18.48
C SER A 37 3.41 -8.09 -18.64
N GLY A 38 4.66 -7.66 -18.43
CA GLY A 38 5.83 -8.54 -18.39
C GLY A 38 6.14 -9.07 -16.98
N VAL A 39 5.45 -8.58 -15.94
CA VAL A 39 5.74 -8.94 -14.55
C VAL A 39 4.65 -9.86 -14.00
N PRO A 40 4.95 -11.15 -13.72
CA PRO A 40 3.96 -12.13 -13.24
C PRO A 40 3.19 -11.66 -12.00
N SER A 41 3.86 -11.02 -11.03
CA SER A 41 3.24 -10.56 -9.79
C SER A 41 2.14 -9.53 -10.03
N LEU A 42 2.30 -8.63 -11.00
CA LEU A 42 1.29 -7.64 -11.37
C LEU A 42 0.09 -8.28 -12.07
N ILE A 43 0.34 -9.30 -12.90
CA ILE A 43 -0.71 -10.05 -13.60
C ILE A 43 -1.58 -10.85 -12.63
N GLN A 44 -0.94 -11.52 -11.68
CA GLN A 44 -1.61 -12.26 -10.63
C GLN A 44 -2.36 -11.34 -9.66
N ALA A 45 -1.76 -10.20 -9.29
CA ALA A 45 -2.41 -9.18 -8.45
C ALA A 45 -3.68 -8.61 -9.09
N ARG A 46 -3.73 -8.50 -10.43
CA ARG A 46 -4.95 -8.14 -11.16
C ARG A 46 -6.02 -9.24 -11.09
N GLY A 47 -5.62 -10.48 -10.83
CA GLY A 47 -6.48 -11.65 -10.68
C GLY A 47 -6.56 -12.53 -11.92
N HIS A 48 -5.56 -12.50 -12.81
CA HIS A 48 -5.40 -13.51 -13.85
C HIS A 48 -4.82 -14.81 -13.28
N ILE A 49 -5.25 -15.94 -13.82
CA ILE A 49 -4.74 -17.27 -13.43
C ILE A 49 -3.59 -17.60 -14.39
N ILE A 50 -2.36 -17.63 -13.88
CA ILE A 50 -1.13 -17.79 -14.68
C ILE A 50 -0.21 -18.92 -14.20
N GLU A 51 -0.67 -19.75 -13.26
CA GLU A 51 0.15 -20.77 -12.58
C GLU A 51 0.74 -21.82 -13.50
N GLN A 52 0.03 -22.18 -14.57
CA GLN A 52 0.44 -23.21 -15.53
C GLN A 52 1.07 -22.63 -16.80
N ILE A 53 1.19 -21.31 -16.92
CA ILE A 53 1.77 -20.66 -18.10
C ILE A 53 3.30 -20.78 -18.01
N PRO A 54 3.99 -21.18 -19.10
CA PRO A 54 5.43 -21.45 -19.05
C PRO A 54 6.27 -20.18 -18.81
N GLU A 55 5.87 -19.05 -19.40
CA GLU A 55 6.62 -17.81 -19.34
C GLU A 55 5.74 -16.56 -19.48
N VAL A 56 6.26 -15.43 -19.01
CA VAL A 56 5.68 -14.10 -19.16
C VAL A 56 6.82 -13.14 -19.52
N PRO A 57 6.73 -12.34 -20.59
CA PRO A 57 5.64 -12.24 -21.57
C PRO A 57 5.43 -13.54 -22.38
N PHE A 58 4.18 -13.91 -22.64
CA PHE A 58 3.87 -15.11 -23.41
C PHE A 58 3.88 -14.81 -24.91
N VAL A 59 4.89 -15.29 -25.63
CA VAL A 59 5.10 -15.06 -27.07
C VAL A 59 4.91 -16.35 -27.85
N VAL A 60 4.25 -16.27 -29.00
CA VAL A 60 3.84 -17.43 -29.81
C VAL A 60 4.19 -17.19 -31.27
N ARG A 61 4.48 -18.26 -32.01
CA ARG A 61 4.75 -18.20 -33.46
C ARG A 61 3.59 -17.56 -34.23
N ASP A 62 3.91 -16.91 -35.34
CA ASP A 62 2.95 -16.24 -36.22
C ASP A 62 1.93 -17.19 -36.88
N THR A 63 2.10 -18.50 -36.77
CA THR A 63 1.11 -19.50 -37.24
C THR A 63 -0.27 -19.31 -36.60
N VAL A 64 -0.32 -18.74 -35.39
CA VAL A 64 -1.58 -18.41 -34.69
C VAL A 64 -2.37 -17.32 -35.43
N GLU A 65 -1.71 -16.45 -36.19
CA GLU A 65 -2.39 -15.39 -36.95
C GLU A 65 -3.26 -15.96 -38.09
N ALA A 66 -2.90 -17.14 -38.59
CA ALA A 66 -3.57 -17.82 -39.69
C ALA A 66 -4.79 -18.66 -39.27
N PHE A 67 -5.11 -18.75 -37.97
CA PHE A 67 -6.28 -19.49 -37.51
C PHE A 67 -7.57 -18.88 -38.05
N LYS A 68 -8.42 -19.73 -38.63
CA LYS A 68 -9.72 -19.32 -39.20
C LYS A 68 -10.89 -19.79 -38.36
N LYS A 69 -10.77 -20.93 -37.68
CA LYS A 69 -11.86 -21.56 -36.93
C LYS A 69 -11.68 -21.33 -35.42
N THR A 70 -12.79 -21.05 -34.73
CA THR A 70 -12.79 -20.92 -33.25
C THR A 70 -12.32 -22.21 -32.55
N ARG A 71 -12.58 -23.38 -33.15
CA ARG A 71 -12.13 -24.68 -32.61
C ARG A 71 -10.60 -24.75 -32.51
N GLU A 72 -9.88 -24.29 -33.54
CA GLU A 72 -8.41 -24.23 -33.55
C GLU A 72 -7.89 -23.30 -32.45
N ALA A 73 -8.48 -22.10 -32.35
CA ALA A 73 -8.16 -21.13 -31.31
C ALA A 73 -8.39 -21.67 -29.89
N VAL A 74 -9.49 -22.38 -29.65
CA VAL A 74 -9.78 -23.01 -28.36
C VAL A 74 -8.80 -24.12 -28.03
N MET A 75 -8.46 -24.99 -29.00
CA MET A 75 -7.46 -26.04 -28.81
C MET A 75 -6.09 -25.45 -28.47
N PHE A 76 -5.71 -24.37 -29.14
CA PHE A 76 -4.48 -23.62 -28.83
C PHE A 76 -4.48 -23.11 -27.38
N LEU A 77 -5.53 -22.39 -26.95
CA LEU A 77 -5.58 -21.82 -25.59
C LEU A 77 -5.59 -22.88 -24.48
N ARG A 78 -6.15 -24.06 -24.76
CA ARG A 78 -6.10 -25.22 -23.84
C ARG A 78 -4.70 -25.81 -23.76
N ARG A 79 -4.03 -26.03 -24.89
CA ARG A 79 -2.65 -26.56 -24.93
C ARG A 79 -1.63 -25.60 -24.33
N SER A 80 -1.87 -24.30 -24.44
CA SER A 80 -1.03 -23.26 -23.84
C SER A 80 -1.34 -22.99 -22.36
N HIS A 81 -2.22 -23.77 -21.73
CA HIS A 81 -2.60 -23.62 -20.31
C HIS A 81 -3.24 -22.27 -19.91
N ILE A 82 -3.80 -21.53 -20.87
CA ILE A 82 -4.47 -20.23 -20.62
C ILE A 82 -5.96 -20.42 -20.34
N TRP A 83 -6.49 -21.61 -20.64
CA TRP A 83 -7.93 -21.90 -20.54
C TRP A 83 -8.53 -21.64 -19.16
N ALA A 84 -7.78 -21.87 -18.07
CA ALA A 84 -8.24 -21.60 -16.71
C ALA A 84 -8.65 -20.11 -16.52
N ASP A 85 -7.91 -19.17 -17.11
CA ASP A 85 -8.24 -17.74 -17.05
C ASP A 85 -9.55 -17.41 -17.80
N ILE A 86 -9.80 -18.12 -18.90
CA ILE A 86 -11.00 -17.96 -19.74
C ILE A 86 -12.21 -18.61 -19.08
N GLU A 87 -12.05 -19.78 -18.49
CA GLU A 87 -13.08 -20.49 -17.74
C GLU A 87 -13.59 -19.64 -16.56
N LYS A 88 -12.68 -18.96 -15.86
CA LYS A 88 -13.02 -17.94 -14.86
C LYS A 88 -13.90 -16.83 -15.44
N VAL A 89 -13.67 -16.40 -16.68
CA VAL A 89 -14.53 -15.40 -17.34
C VAL A 89 -15.91 -15.99 -17.64
N TYR A 90 -15.96 -17.22 -18.16
CA TYR A 90 -17.21 -17.93 -18.45
C TYR A 90 -18.10 -18.01 -17.20
N ASN A 91 -17.54 -18.50 -16.09
CA ASN A 91 -18.23 -18.67 -14.81
C ASN A 91 -18.63 -17.33 -14.15
N SER A 92 -17.98 -16.23 -14.53
CA SER A 92 -18.26 -14.91 -13.96
C SER A 92 -19.45 -14.17 -14.59
N LYS A 93 -20.03 -14.70 -15.68
CA LYS A 93 -21.11 -14.05 -16.41
C LYS A 93 -22.38 -14.04 -15.56
N ARG A 94 -22.79 -12.87 -15.09
CA ARG A 94 -24.00 -12.68 -14.27
C ARG A 94 -24.86 -11.52 -14.74
N TYR A 95 -26.13 -11.53 -14.35
CA TYR A 95 -27.02 -10.39 -14.57
C TYR A 95 -26.51 -9.15 -13.84
N ARG A 96 -26.55 -8.00 -14.52
CA ARG A 96 -26.16 -6.72 -13.95
C ARG A 96 -27.22 -6.25 -12.95
N ALA A 97 -26.78 -5.93 -11.74
CA ALA A 97 -27.64 -5.32 -10.73
C ALA A 97 -28.06 -3.89 -11.13
N GLY A 98 -29.28 -3.50 -10.74
CA GLY A 98 -29.81 -2.15 -10.91
C GLY A 98 -30.30 -1.81 -12.33
N LYS A 99 -30.55 -0.50 -12.55
CA LYS A 99 -31.21 0.05 -13.76
C LYS A 99 -30.43 -0.17 -15.07
N GLY A 100 -29.16 -0.57 -15.01
CA GLY A 100 -28.34 -0.83 -16.20
C GLY A 100 -28.86 -2.01 -17.04
N LYS A 101 -29.58 -2.96 -16.43
CA LYS A 101 -30.14 -4.13 -17.11
C LYS A 101 -31.10 -3.74 -18.25
N GLY A 102 -31.91 -2.71 -18.04
CA GLY A 102 -32.86 -2.18 -19.03
C GLY A 102 -32.22 -1.28 -20.10
N ARG A 103 -30.94 -0.93 -19.98
CA ARG A 103 -30.22 -0.04 -20.93
C ARG A 103 -29.28 -0.82 -21.85
N ASN A 104 -29.68 -2.02 -22.29
CA ASN A 104 -28.88 -2.93 -23.12
C ASN A 104 -27.53 -3.35 -22.53
N ARG A 105 -27.38 -3.32 -21.19
CA ARG A 105 -26.17 -3.75 -20.47
C ARG A 105 -26.49 -4.87 -19.48
N ARG A 106 -27.22 -5.89 -19.96
CA ARG A 106 -27.83 -6.95 -19.15
C ARG A 106 -26.83 -7.82 -18.39
N TYR A 107 -25.65 -8.09 -18.96
CA TYR A 107 -24.64 -8.95 -18.34
C TYR A 107 -23.39 -8.17 -17.90
N ARG A 108 -22.68 -8.75 -16.92
CA ARG A 108 -21.33 -8.35 -16.52
C ARG A 108 -20.48 -9.63 -16.43
N SER A 109 -19.28 -9.58 -16.99
CA SER A 109 -18.28 -10.64 -16.93
C SER A 109 -16.92 -10.05 -16.58
N LYS A 110 -15.99 -10.89 -16.13
CA LYS A 110 -14.58 -10.53 -15.97
C LYS A 110 -13.91 -10.33 -17.34
N VAL A 111 -12.73 -9.73 -17.33
CA VAL A 111 -11.90 -9.54 -18.53
C VAL A 111 -10.84 -10.64 -18.55
N GLY A 112 -10.69 -11.30 -19.70
CA GLY A 112 -9.72 -12.38 -19.90
C GLY A 112 -8.43 -11.90 -20.58
N PRO A 113 -7.69 -12.80 -21.25
CA PRO A 113 -6.43 -12.46 -21.88
C PRO A 113 -6.65 -11.50 -23.07
N ALA A 114 -5.63 -10.70 -23.38
CA ALA A 114 -5.56 -9.93 -24.62
C ALA A 114 -4.62 -10.62 -25.60
N ILE A 115 -5.03 -10.78 -26.86
CA ILE A 115 -4.17 -11.29 -27.94
C ILE A 115 -3.75 -10.10 -28.78
N VAL A 116 -2.44 -9.92 -28.92
CA VAL A 116 -1.84 -8.87 -29.72
C VAL A 116 -1.17 -9.49 -30.94
N TYR A 117 -1.63 -9.08 -32.13
CA TYR A 117 -1.18 -9.61 -33.41
C TYR A 117 -0.57 -8.54 -34.31
N GLY A 118 0.32 -8.97 -35.21
CA GLY A 118 1.04 -8.15 -36.16
C GLY A 118 0.21 -7.87 -37.42
N GLN A 119 -0.42 -8.91 -38.00
CA GLN A 119 -1.28 -8.81 -39.17
C GLN A 119 -2.56 -9.64 -39.00
N ASP A 120 -3.68 -9.19 -39.58
CA ASP A 120 -4.92 -9.97 -39.54
C ASP A 120 -4.99 -10.93 -40.73
N SER A 121 -4.67 -12.20 -40.47
CA SER A 121 -4.78 -13.30 -41.45
C SER A 121 -5.95 -14.25 -41.15
N GLY A 122 -6.88 -13.85 -40.28
CA GLY A 122 -8.00 -14.68 -39.82
C GLY A 122 -8.16 -14.70 -38.30
N VAL A 123 -7.10 -14.34 -37.57
CA VAL A 123 -7.04 -14.32 -36.09
C VAL A 123 -8.23 -13.60 -35.46
N VAL A 124 -8.67 -12.47 -36.04
CA VAL A 124 -9.78 -11.71 -35.47
C VAL A 124 -11.07 -12.53 -35.51
N ARG A 125 -11.31 -13.26 -36.61
CA ARG A 125 -12.51 -14.10 -36.76
C ARG A 125 -12.45 -15.33 -35.87
N ALA A 126 -11.29 -15.95 -35.73
CA ALA A 126 -11.13 -17.15 -34.90
C ALA A 126 -11.36 -16.88 -33.42
N PHE A 127 -10.81 -15.78 -32.88
CA PHE A 127 -10.80 -15.52 -31.43
C PHE A 127 -11.97 -14.65 -30.93
N ARG A 128 -12.65 -13.85 -31.78
CA ARG A 128 -13.68 -12.88 -31.33
C ARG A 128 -14.86 -13.46 -30.54
N ASN A 129 -15.20 -14.73 -30.77
CA ASN A 129 -16.36 -15.37 -30.13
C ASN A 129 -16.00 -16.00 -28.77
N ILE A 130 -14.72 -16.05 -28.42
CA ILE A 130 -14.28 -16.62 -27.14
C ILE A 130 -14.52 -15.58 -26.03
N PRO A 131 -15.24 -15.92 -24.97
CA PRO A 131 -15.63 -14.95 -23.94
C PRO A 131 -14.41 -14.42 -23.19
N GLY A 132 -14.33 -13.10 -23.04
CA GLY A 132 -13.27 -12.43 -22.29
C GLY A 132 -11.96 -12.22 -23.05
N VAL A 133 -11.77 -12.89 -24.18
CA VAL A 133 -10.61 -12.68 -25.05
C VAL A 133 -10.81 -11.37 -25.82
N GLU A 134 -9.81 -10.50 -25.77
CA GLU A 134 -9.82 -9.26 -26.56
C GLU A 134 -8.65 -9.25 -27.53
N LEU A 135 -8.89 -8.71 -28.72
CA LEU A 135 -7.91 -8.68 -29.81
C LEU A 135 -7.42 -7.25 -30.02
N GLN A 136 -6.13 -7.08 -30.27
CA GLN A 136 -5.51 -5.80 -30.58
C GLN A 136 -4.42 -5.96 -31.66
N CYS A 137 -4.37 -5.00 -32.58
CA CYS A 137 -3.25 -4.88 -33.52
C CYS A 137 -2.14 -4.04 -32.86
N VAL A 138 -0.88 -4.44 -33.03
CA VAL A 138 0.28 -3.80 -32.38
C VAL A 138 0.42 -2.34 -32.78
N ASP A 139 0.13 -2.01 -34.04
CA ASP A 139 0.26 -0.64 -34.56
C ASP A 139 -0.70 0.32 -33.85
N ARG A 140 -1.82 -0.21 -33.31
CA ARG A 140 -2.94 0.55 -32.74
C ARG A 140 -3.33 0.05 -31.35
N LEU A 141 -2.36 -0.10 -30.46
CA LEU A 141 -2.60 -0.49 -29.07
C LEU A 141 -3.46 0.54 -28.32
N ASN A 142 -4.58 0.06 -27.76
CA ASN A 142 -5.46 0.87 -26.91
C ASN A 142 -5.17 0.63 -25.42
N LEU A 143 -4.86 1.70 -24.69
CA LEU A 143 -4.66 1.67 -23.24
C LEU A 143 -5.85 1.06 -22.48
N LEU A 144 -7.09 1.31 -22.92
CA LEU A 144 -8.29 0.79 -22.25
C LEU A 144 -8.42 -0.74 -22.36
N ARG A 145 -7.79 -1.32 -23.38
CA ARG A 145 -7.72 -2.77 -23.57
C ARG A 145 -6.52 -3.34 -22.82
N ILE A 146 -5.37 -2.68 -22.83
CA ILE A 146 -4.19 -3.17 -22.08
C ILE A 146 -4.37 -3.05 -20.57
N ALA A 147 -4.94 -1.94 -20.07
CA ALA A 147 -5.21 -1.68 -18.66
C ALA A 147 -6.71 -1.38 -18.40
N PRO A 148 -7.60 -2.38 -18.49
CA PRO A 148 -9.03 -2.19 -18.28
C PRO A 148 -9.30 -1.72 -16.85
N GLY A 149 -10.07 -0.64 -16.71
CA GLY A 149 -10.38 -0.03 -15.41
C GLY A 149 -9.21 0.75 -14.80
N GLY A 150 -8.12 0.97 -15.54
CA GLY A 150 -6.92 1.63 -15.03
C GLY A 150 -5.99 0.72 -14.23
N HIS A 151 -6.28 -0.59 -14.16
CA HIS A 151 -5.42 -1.58 -13.52
C HIS A 151 -4.40 -2.14 -14.53
N ALA A 152 -3.11 -1.96 -14.24
CA ALA A 152 -2.01 -2.52 -15.02
C ALA A 152 -1.81 -4.02 -14.72
N GLY A 153 -1.00 -4.72 -15.52
CA GLY A 153 -0.76 -6.16 -15.36
C GLY A 153 -1.89 -7.02 -15.94
N ARG A 154 -2.21 -6.86 -17.22
CA ARG A 154 -3.11 -7.77 -17.92
C ARG A 154 -2.31 -8.92 -18.55
N LEU A 155 -2.88 -10.13 -18.59
CA LEU A 155 -2.30 -11.23 -19.35
C LEU A 155 -2.40 -10.93 -20.85
N ILE A 156 -1.27 -10.82 -21.52
CA ILE A 156 -1.17 -10.56 -22.97
C ILE A 156 -0.46 -11.73 -23.64
N ILE A 157 -1.05 -12.20 -24.73
CA ILE A 157 -0.48 -13.20 -25.64
C ILE A 157 0.01 -12.43 -26.86
N TRP A 158 1.29 -12.55 -27.17
CA TRP A 158 1.93 -11.88 -28.30
C TRP A 158 2.17 -12.88 -29.43
N THR A 159 1.96 -12.45 -30.67
CA THR A 159 2.56 -13.12 -31.82
C THR A 159 4.01 -12.67 -31.99
N GLU A 160 4.84 -13.48 -32.64
CA GLU A 160 6.26 -13.22 -32.83
C GLU A 160 6.50 -11.91 -33.60
N SER A 161 5.80 -11.72 -34.71
CA SER A 161 5.82 -10.49 -35.51
C SER A 161 5.32 -9.29 -34.70
N ALA A 162 4.30 -9.47 -33.87
CA ALA A 162 3.78 -8.43 -32.99
C ALA A 162 4.82 -7.97 -31.97
N PHE A 163 5.50 -8.92 -31.33
CA PHE A 163 6.48 -8.63 -30.30
C PHE A 163 7.69 -7.90 -30.89
N ARG A 164 8.21 -8.37 -32.04
CA ARG A 164 9.32 -7.69 -32.75
C ARG A 164 8.99 -6.26 -33.18
N LYS A 165 7.74 -5.99 -33.59
CA LYS A 165 7.31 -4.64 -34.00
C LYS A 165 7.32 -3.63 -32.84
N LEU A 166 7.26 -4.05 -31.57
CA LEU A 166 7.24 -3.12 -30.44
C LEU A 166 8.47 -2.21 -30.40
N ASP A 167 9.66 -2.75 -30.67
CA ASP A 167 10.91 -1.99 -30.70
C ASP A 167 10.91 -0.91 -31.78
N ILE A 168 10.34 -1.22 -32.96
CA ILE A 168 10.19 -0.26 -34.06
C ILE A 168 9.20 0.85 -33.67
N ILE A 169 8.11 0.49 -33.00
CA ILE A 169 7.02 1.41 -32.64
C ILE A 169 7.40 2.35 -31.51
N TYR A 170 7.99 1.83 -30.43
CA TYR A 170 8.24 2.56 -29.19
C TYR A 170 9.71 2.92 -28.98
N GLY A 171 10.65 2.26 -29.68
CA GLY A 171 12.08 2.40 -29.44
C GLY A 171 12.53 1.70 -28.16
N THR A 172 13.80 1.87 -27.83
CA THR A 172 14.40 1.42 -26.57
C THR A 172 14.89 2.64 -25.77
N GLU A 173 15.54 2.42 -24.62
CA GLU A 173 16.19 3.51 -23.89
C GLU A 173 17.31 4.18 -24.71
N VAL A 174 17.98 3.39 -25.56
CA VAL A 174 19.10 3.83 -26.40
C VAL A 174 18.63 4.30 -27.79
N ARG A 175 17.73 3.54 -28.44
CA ARG A 175 17.29 3.81 -29.82
C ARG A 175 15.94 4.54 -29.81
N LYS A 176 15.86 5.63 -30.56
CA LYS A 176 14.60 6.38 -30.74
C LYS A 176 13.56 5.54 -31.51
N SER A 177 12.28 5.78 -31.24
CA SER A 177 11.19 5.14 -31.98
C SER A 177 11.15 5.59 -33.43
N LEU A 178 10.92 4.66 -34.35
CA LEU A 178 10.80 4.94 -35.79
C LEU A 178 9.40 5.43 -36.15
N MET A 179 8.35 4.76 -35.65
CA MET A 179 6.97 5.14 -36.00
C MET A 179 6.43 6.33 -35.21
N LYS A 180 6.83 6.48 -33.94
CA LYS A 180 6.31 7.52 -33.06
C LYS A 180 7.22 8.74 -33.07
N SER A 181 6.97 9.67 -33.98
CA SER A 181 7.70 10.93 -34.02
C SER A 181 7.76 11.62 -32.65
N ALA A 182 8.95 12.12 -32.31
CA ALA A 182 9.28 12.80 -31.05
C ALA A 182 8.95 12.03 -29.75
N PHE A 183 8.73 10.70 -29.82
CA PHE A 183 8.62 9.88 -28.63
C PHE A 183 10.01 9.40 -28.17
N ARG A 184 10.21 9.40 -26.85
CA ARG A 184 11.36 8.77 -26.20
C ARG A 184 10.81 7.94 -25.04
N MET A 185 11.48 6.82 -24.76
CA MET A 185 11.14 6.03 -23.58
C MET A 185 11.27 6.89 -22.32
N PRO A 186 10.33 6.76 -21.36
CA PRO A 186 10.44 7.44 -20.09
C PRO A 186 11.72 7.08 -19.34
N ALA A 187 12.47 8.09 -18.90
CA ALA A 187 13.60 7.86 -18.02
C ALA A 187 13.10 7.48 -16.61
N SER A 188 13.65 6.41 -16.05
CA SER A 188 13.42 6.06 -14.65
C SER A 188 14.03 7.12 -13.74
N LYS A 189 13.34 7.46 -12.64
CA LYS A 189 13.89 8.40 -11.63
C LYS A 189 15.03 7.79 -10.84
N MET A 190 15.02 6.46 -10.69
CA MET A 190 16.05 5.67 -10.04
C MET A 190 16.51 4.61 -11.03
N HIS A 191 17.82 4.44 -11.17
CA HIS A 191 18.37 3.38 -12.03
C HIS A 191 18.04 1.98 -11.49
N ASN A 192 18.20 1.78 -10.18
CA ASN A 192 17.79 0.56 -9.48
C ASN A 192 16.56 0.84 -8.60
N ALA A 193 15.47 0.11 -8.82
CA ALA A 193 14.25 0.23 -8.03
C ALA A 193 14.30 -0.59 -6.72
N ASP A 194 15.24 -1.53 -6.58
CA ASP A 194 15.41 -2.32 -5.36
C ASP A 194 16.13 -1.51 -4.27
N PHE A 195 15.32 -0.78 -3.52
CA PHE A 195 15.78 0.00 -2.38
C PHE A 195 16.38 -0.88 -1.27
N SER A 196 15.93 -2.13 -1.14
CA SER A 196 16.45 -3.05 -0.11
C SER A 196 17.90 -3.43 -0.39
N ARG A 197 18.24 -3.63 -1.66
CA ARG A 197 19.63 -3.83 -2.11
C ARG A 197 20.47 -2.59 -1.88
N LEU A 198 19.95 -1.40 -2.18
CA LEU A 198 20.67 -0.15 -1.96
C LEU A 198 20.97 0.07 -0.47
N ILE A 199 19.99 -0.05 0.42
CA ILE A 199 20.22 0.15 1.88
C ILE A 199 21.26 -0.84 2.43
N ARG A 200 21.26 -2.08 1.94
CA ARG A 200 22.16 -3.14 2.40
C ARG A 200 23.53 -3.08 1.73
N SER A 201 23.77 -2.13 0.83
CA SER A 201 25.06 -2.01 0.17
C SER A 201 26.14 -1.63 1.19
N GLU A 202 27.34 -2.14 0.98
CA GLU A 202 28.45 -1.95 1.92
C GLU A 202 28.76 -0.46 2.12
N GLU A 203 28.63 0.36 1.07
CA GLU A 203 28.89 1.79 1.15
C GLU A 203 27.92 2.48 2.12
N ILE A 204 26.63 2.13 2.06
CA ILE A 204 25.61 2.70 2.94
C ILE A 204 25.75 2.13 4.35
N VAL A 205 25.90 0.81 4.49
CA VAL A 205 26.03 0.16 5.81
C VAL A 205 27.26 0.67 6.56
N LYS A 206 28.39 0.93 5.87
CA LYS A 206 29.60 1.49 6.46
C LYS A 206 29.42 2.94 6.91
N ALA A 207 28.66 3.74 6.17
CA ALA A 207 28.41 5.15 6.48
C ALA A 207 27.34 5.35 7.57
N VAL A 208 26.36 4.44 7.66
CA VAL A 208 25.23 4.56 8.58
C VAL A 208 25.65 4.20 10.00
N ARG A 209 25.27 5.04 10.97
CA ARG A 209 25.47 4.77 12.39
C ARG A 209 24.59 3.59 12.83
N PRO A 210 25.11 2.68 13.67
CA PRO A 210 24.31 1.56 14.17
C PRO A 210 23.08 2.06 14.93
N PRO A 211 21.93 1.39 14.78
CA PRO A 211 20.70 1.82 15.43
C PRO A 211 20.85 1.76 16.95
N LYS A 212 20.62 2.89 17.63
CA LYS A 212 20.61 2.95 19.09
C LYS A 212 19.36 2.24 19.62
N LYS A 213 19.53 1.04 20.18
CA LYS A 213 18.46 0.29 20.85
C LYS A 213 18.18 0.88 22.24
N THR A 214 17.59 2.07 22.31
CA THR A 214 17.11 2.60 23.59
C THR A 214 15.76 1.99 23.90
N ALA A 215 15.72 1.02 24.81
CA ALA A 215 14.46 0.55 25.39
C ALA A 215 13.84 1.69 26.21
N LYS A 216 12.94 2.45 25.60
CA LYS A 216 12.11 3.42 26.33
C LYS A 216 11.09 2.66 27.15
N MET A 217 11.50 2.15 28.30
CA MET A 217 10.57 1.58 29.26
C MET A 217 9.77 2.72 29.89
N VAL A 218 8.44 2.69 29.72
CA VAL A 218 7.55 3.61 30.43
C VAL A 218 7.66 3.29 31.92
N ARG A 219 8.37 4.14 32.66
CA ARG A 219 8.46 4.01 34.12
C ARG A 219 7.18 4.57 34.71
N MET A 220 6.32 3.69 35.24
CA MET A 220 5.16 4.12 36.00
C MET A 220 5.63 4.96 37.20
N HIS A 221 5.13 6.19 37.32
CA HIS A 221 5.42 7.04 38.47
C HIS A 221 4.82 6.39 39.73
N ARG A 222 5.68 6.07 40.71
CA ARG A 222 5.30 5.44 41.98
C ARG A 222 5.54 6.42 43.11
N ASN A 223 4.61 6.48 44.06
CA ASN A 223 4.71 7.41 45.19
C ASN A 223 5.89 7.03 46.13
N PRO A 224 6.88 7.93 46.33
CA PRO A 224 8.03 7.70 47.22
C PRO A 224 7.63 7.52 48.69
N LEU A 225 6.62 8.24 49.17
CA LEU A 225 6.18 8.17 50.56
C LEU A 225 5.64 6.78 50.94
N LYS A 226 4.97 6.12 49.98
CA LYS A 226 4.46 4.74 50.12
C LYS A 226 5.52 3.67 49.82
N LYS A 227 6.58 3.99 49.07
CA LYS A 227 7.62 3.03 48.64
C LYS A 227 9.01 3.46 49.11
N THR A 228 9.46 2.88 50.23
CA THR A 228 10.76 3.17 50.86
C THR A 228 11.94 3.09 49.90
N ARG A 229 12.09 2.03 49.10
CA ARG A 229 13.21 1.91 48.13
C ARG A 229 13.30 3.10 47.15
N LEU A 230 12.16 3.64 46.74
CA LEU A 230 12.10 4.77 45.83
C LEU A 230 12.44 6.06 46.57
N MET A 231 11.93 6.25 47.79
CA MET A 231 12.33 7.38 48.65
C MET A 231 13.83 7.40 48.91
N ILE A 232 14.44 6.25 49.18
CA ILE A 232 15.88 6.14 49.45
C ILE A 232 16.70 6.52 48.22
N ARG A 233 16.24 6.11 47.03
CA ARG A 233 16.89 6.47 45.77
C ARG A 233 16.80 7.98 45.49
N LEU A 234 15.70 8.63 45.85
CA LEU A 234 15.50 10.07 45.64
C LEU A 234 16.16 10.92 46.74
N ASN A 235 16.07 10.49 47.98
CA ASN A 235 16.61 11.15 49.15
C ASN A 235 17.21 10.11 50.13
N PRO A 236 18.52 9.85 50.04
CA PRO A 236 19.21 8.91 50.93
C PRO A 236 19.12 9.28 52.42
N TYR A 237 19.08 10.58 52.73
CA TYR A 237 19.02 11.09 54.11
C TYR A 237 17.70 10.71 54.83
N ALA A 238 16.65 10.41 54.06
CA ALA A 238 15.39 9.92 54.60
C ALA A 238 15.55 8.60 55.42
N VAL A 239 16.58 7.79 55.13
CA VAL A 239 16.89 6.59 55.93
C VAL A 239 17.36 6.97 57.33
N VAL A 240 18.26 7.94 57.41
CA VAL A 240 18.86 8.40 58.67
C VAL A 240 17.78 9.00 59.55
N LEU A 241 16.97 9.91 59.00
CA LEU A 241 15.85 10.52 59.74
C LEU A 241 14.82 9.49 60.20
N LYS A 242 14.45 8.51 59.36
CA LYS A 242 13.54 7.43 59.76
C LYS A 242 14.13 6.58 60.88
N ARG A 243 15.42 6.24 60.80
CA ARG A 243 16.09 5.44 61.83
C ARG A 243 16.20 6.21 63.15
N ALA A 244 16.60 7.48 63.10
CA ALA A 244 16.65 8.36 64.25
C ALA A 244 15.26 8.52 64.90
N ALA A 245 14.20 8.68 64.11
CA ALA A 245 12.83 8.74 64.60
C ALA A 245 12.38 7.43 65.28
N ILE A 246 12.69 6.26 64.70
CA ILE A 246 12.38 4.96 65.30
C ILE A 246 13.14 4.77 66.63
N LEU A 247 14.43 5.12 66.66
CA LEU A 247 15.23 5.07 67.88
C LEU A 247 14.65 6.00 68.95
N GLY A 248 14.32 7.24 68.58
CA GLY A 248 13.68 8.20 69.48
C GLY A 248 12.32 7.73 70.01
N GLN A 249 11.49 7.08 69.18
CA GLN A 249 10.22 6.49 69.61
C GLN A 249 10.41 5.30 70.56
N ARG A 250 11.39 4.42 70.28
CA ARG A 250 11.73 3.31 71.18
C ARG A 250 12.22 3.81 72.54
N MET A 251 13.05 4.85 72.56
CA MET A 251 13.49 5.50 73.80
C MET A 251 12.30 6.11 74.57
N GLN A 252 11.35 6.73 73.87
CA GLN A 252 10.12 7.23 74.50
C GLN A 252 9.20 6.13 75.05
N GLN A 253 9.12 4.98 74.38
CA GLN A 253 8.32 3.82 74.85
C GLN A 253 8.97 3.13 76.05
N LYS A 254 10.30 3.12 76.13
CA LYS A 254 11.04 2.63 77.30
C LYS A 254 10.92 3.53 78.54
N GLY A 255 10.29 4.70 78.43
CA GLY A 255 9.85 5.52 79.58
C GLY A 255 10.89 6.49 80.13
N ASP A 256 12.17 6.33 79.81
CA ASP A 256 13.26 7.09 80.46
C ASP A 256 13.23 8.61 80.13
N ASP A 257 12.86 9.01 78.92
CA ASP A 257 12.96 10.42 78.48
C ASP A 257 11.67 11.25 78.67
N ARG A 258 10.50 10.60 78.79
CA ARG A 258 9.20 11.33 78.81
C ARG A 258 8.94 12.01 80.16
N THR A 259 9.36 11.39 81.24
CA THR A 259 9.20 11.91 82.61
C THR A 259 10.11 13.12 82.84
N GLU A 260 11.38 13.02 82.48
CA GLU A 260 12.40 14.08 82.49
C GLU A 260 12.00 15.27 81.61
N ARG A 261 11.63 15.05 80.33
CA ARG A 261 11.19 16.13 79.43
C ARG A 261 9.89 16.81 79.88
N ASN A 262 8.93 16.08 80.44
CA ASN A 262 7.70 16.68 80.97
C ASN A 262 7.96 17.50 82.24
N LYS A 263 8.88 17.06 83.12
CA LYS A 263 9.32 17.87 84.28
C LYS A 263 9.99 19.17 83.82
N ASN A 264 10.89 19.11 82.85
CA ASN A 264 11.58 20.29 82.32
C ASN A 264 10.64 21.22 81.53
N LYS A 265 9.68 20.69 80.76
CA LYS A 265 8.62 21.49 80.12
C LYS A 265 7.69 22.16 81.14
N ARG A 266 7.33 21.47 82.23
CA ARG A 266 6.54 22.06 83.33
C ARG A 266 7.29 23.18 84.03
N ARG A 267 8.59 23.00 84.31
CA ARG A 267 9.47 24.06 84.84
C ARG A 267 9.57 25.27 83.90
N ALA A 268 9.79 25.04 82.61
CA ALA A 268 9.84 26.12 81.62
C ALA A 268 8.50 26.85 81.48
N ALA A 269 7.38 26.14 81.51
CA ALA A 269 6.04 26.73 81.48
C ALA A 269 5.72 27.56 82.73
N LEU A 270 6.19 27.13 83.91
CA LEU A 270 6.08 27.91 85.16
C LEU A 270 6.88 29.22 85.07
N ILE A 271 8.10 29.17 84.53
CA ILE A 271 8.93 30.38 84.31
C ILE A 271 8.23 31.33 83.34
N HIS A 272 7.66 30.81 82.24
CA HIS A 272 6.92 31.61 81.26
C HIS A 272 5.60 32.18 81.80
N LYS A 273 4.96 31.49 82.75
CA LYS A 273 3.76 31.97 83.44
C LYS A 273 4.09 33.11 84.40
N ALA A 274 5.19 32.99 85.15
CA ALA A 274 5.69 34.06 86.03
C ALA A 274 6.14 35.30 85.24
N SER A 275 6.69 35.15 84.04
CA SER A 275 7.00 36.29 83.16
C SER A 275 5.75 36.92 82.55
N ASN A 276 4.71 36.13 82.24
CA ASN A 276 3.44 36.66 81.73
C ASN A 276 2.63 37.40 82.81
N GLU A 277 2.66 36.94 84.06
CA GLU A 277 2.04 37.66 85.20
C GLU A 277 2.71 39.02 85.45
N LYS A 278 4.03 39.13 85.20
CA LYS A 278 4.76 40.41 85.21
C LYS A 278 4.50 41.31 83.98
N PHE A 279 3.98 40.75 82.89
CA PHE A 279 3.65 41.50 81.67
C PHE A 279 2.21 42.05 81.71
N LEU A 280 1.35 41.51 82.59
CA LEU A 280 -0.06 41.88 82.75
C LEU A 280 -0.32 42.85 83.93
N ALA A 281 0.71 43.25 84.67
CA ALA A 281 0.68 44.28 85.73
C ALA A 281 1.49 45.51 85.30
#